data_AF-A0A4Q0AYD4-F1
#
_entry.id   AF-A0A4Q0AYD4-F1
#
_cell.length_a   1.000
_cell.length_b   1.000
_cell.length_c   1.000
_cell.angle_alpha   90.00
_cell.angle_beta   90.00
_cell.angle_gamma   90.00
#
_symmetry.space_group_name_H-M   'P 1'
#
loop_
_entity.id
_entity.type
_entity.pdbx_description
1 polymer ?
#
loop_
_entity_poly.entity_id
_entity_poly.type
_entity_poly.pdbx_seq_one_letter_code
_entity_poly.pdbx_strand_id
1 'polypeptide(L)'
;MYAKSIGRGANLLLNVPPNRQGRFSSPDSAALIGFKAMLDKAFKTELLKVNAVVNTVHLNKKSVKRRYLGYNYVFKEPIMLNCMVLEEDITSGQAISSLIITVSLHGEVQQSIAITTVGHWRMVCFPNCSATEVSVVVTGAKNLPYLKNIAAYQIPDDLFPFML
;
A
#
# COMPACT_ATOMS: atom_id res chain seq x y z
N MET A 1 -12.37 -0.20 9.31
CA MET A 1 -12.17 1.24 9.65
C MET A 1 -10.78 1.73 9.24
N TYR A 2 -9.70 1.03 9.61
CA TYR A 2 -8.32 1.36 9.24
C TYR A 2 -8.07 1.49 7.73
N ALA A 3 -8.44 0.48 6.94
CA ALA A 3 -8.24 0.49 5.48
C ALA A 3 -8.98 1.64 4.77
N LYS A 4 -10.14 2.04 5.30
CA LYS A 4 -10.99 3.11 4.75
C LYS A 4 -10.59 4.51 5.23
N SER A 5 -9.69 4.62 6.21
CA SER A 5 -9.15 5.88 6.75
C SER A 5 -7.66 6.00 6.40
N ILE A 6 -6.78 5.42 7.21
CA ILE A 6 -5.32 5.41 7.00
C ILE A 6 -4.97 4.81 5.65
N GLY A 7 -5.62 3.70 5.28
CA GLY A 7 -5.43 3.09 3.96
C GLY A 7 -5.85 3.98 2.77
N ARG A 8 -6.52 5.12 3.00
CA ARG A 8 -6.87 6.10 1.97
C ARG A 8 -6.20 7.46 2.21
N GLY A 9 -5.20 7.52 3.09
CA GLY A 9 -4.39 8.72 3.34
C GLY A 9 -4.99 9.69 4.36
N ALA A 10 -5.98 9.24 5.15
CA ALA A 10 -6.60 10.05 6.20
C ALA A 10 -6.20 9.56 7.60
N ASN A 11 -6.12 10.48 8.57
CA ASN A 11 -5.86 10.11 9.96
C ASN A 11 -7.04 9.34 10.56
N LEU A 12 -6.74 8.34 11.39
CA LEU A 12 -7.73 7.64 12.21
C LEU A 12 -7.68 8.19 13.64
N LEU A 13 -8.65 9.03 13.99
CA LEU A 13 -8.82 9.53 15.36
C LEU A 13 -9.83 8.65 16.10
N LEU A 14 -9.33 7.72 16.93
CA LEU A 14 -10.16 6.81 17.70
C LEU A 14 -10.38 7.35 19.12
N ASN A 15 -11.63 7.62 19.48
CA ASN A 15 -11.98 8.02 20.83
C ASN A 15 -12.07 6.80 21.77
N VAL A 16 -11.41 6.87 22.92
CA VAL A 16 -11.48 5.86 23.98
C VAL A 16 -11.78 6.58 25.29
N PRO A 17 -13.04 6.57 25.76
CA PRO A 17 -13.42 7.36 26.93
C PRO A 17 -12.93 6.71 28.24
N PRO A 18 -12.41 7.49 29.20
CA PRO A 18 -12.17 6.98 30.54
C PRO A 18 -13.50 6.69 31.25
N ASN A 19 -13.50 5.71 32.14
CA ASN A 19 -14.62 5.42 33.02
C ASN A 19 -14.74 6.48 34.15
N ARG A 20 -15.74 6.32 35.03
CA ARG A 20 -15.99 7.24 36.15
C ARG A 20 -14.82 7.33 37.15
N GLN A 21 -13.91 6.38 37.13
CA GLN A 21 -12.69 6.36 37.93
C GLN A 21 -11.49 6.98 37.21
N GLY A 22 -11.70 7.58 36.03
CA GLY A 22 -10.65 8.19 35.21
C GLY A 22 -9.71 7.18 34.55
N ARG A 23 -10.13 5.92 34.38
CA ARG A 23 -9.31 4.84 33.80
C ARG A 23 -9.92 4.30 32.53
N PHE A 24 -9.08 3.85 31.58
CA PHE A 24 -9.59 3.06 30.46
C PHE A 24 -10.06 1.69 30.94
N SER A 25 -11.11 1.18 30.31
CA SER A 25 -11.63 -0.15 30.64
C SER A 25 -10.65 -1.24 30.17
N SER A 26 -10.63 -2.38 30.86
CA SER A 26 -9.82 -3.52 30.44
C SER A 26 -10.20 -4.01 29.03
N PRO A 27 -11.50 -4.09 28.65
CA PRO A 27 -11.88 -4.43 27.28
C PRO A 27 -11.34 -3.47 26.22
N ASP A 28 -11.42 -2.15 26.45
CA ASP A 28 -10.91 -1.17 25.48
C ASP A 28 -9.39 -1.28 25.32
N SER A 29 -8.69 -1.44 26.44
CA SER A 29 -7.24 -1.63 26.45
C SER A 29 -6.85 -2.89 25.70
N ALA A 30 -7.54 -4.01 25.95
CA ALA A 30 -7.31 -5.28 25.26
C ALA A 30 -7.60 -5.16 23.75
N ALA A 31 -8.65 -4.46 23.36
CA ALA A 31 -8.99 -4.23 21.97
C ALA A 31 -7.90 -3.41 21.24
N LEU A 32 -7.34 -2.38 21.87
CA LEU A 32 -6.24 -1.59 21.30
C LEU A 32 -4.96 -2.42 21.13
N ILE A 33 -4.61 -3.26 22.11
CA ILE A 33 -3.46 -4.16 22.02
C ILE A 33 -3.68 -5.19 20.92
N GLY A 34 -4.88 -5.79 20.86
CA GLY A 34 -5.27 -6.70 19.78
C GLY A 34 -5.17 -6.03 18.41
N PHE A 35 -5.62 -4.77 18.30
CA PHE A 35 -5.52 -3.99 17.07
C PHE A 35 -4.07 -3.78 16.63
N LYS A 36 -3.17 -3.41 17.56
CA LYS A 36 -1.74 -3.31 17.28
C LYS A 36 -1.15 -4.64 16.79
N ALA A 37 -1.48 -5.74 17.46
CA ALA A 37 -0.99 -7.06 17.08
C ALA A 37 -1.48 -7.48 15.68
N MET A 38 -2.71 -7.14 15.31
CA MET A 38 -3.23 -7.36 13.96
C MET A 38 -2.44 -6.58 12.91
N LEU A 39 -2.14 -5.29 13.16
CA LEU A 39 -1.33 -4.49 12.25
C LEU A 39 0.09 -5.03 12.11
N ASP A 40 0.72 -5.44 13.23
CA ASP A 40 2.07 -6.02 13.21
C ASP A 40 2.12 -7.32 12.41
N LYS A 41 1.08 -8.16 12.54
CA LYS A 41 0.95 -9.39 11.77
C LYS A 41 0.74 -9.09 10.28
N ALA A 42 -0.11 -8.13 9.96
CA ALA A 42 -0.45 -7.72 8.59
C ALA A 42 0.74 -7.15 7.81
N PHE A 43 1.57 -6.31 8.45
CA PHE A 43 2.66 -5.58 7.80
C PHE A 43 4.05 -6.10 8.19
N LYS A 44 4.13 -7.35 8.66
CA LYS A 44 5.38 -7.95 9.18
C LYS A 44 6.51 -8.01 8.16
N THR A 45 6.20 -8.44 6.94
CA THR A 45 7.18 -8.68 5.88
C THR A 45 6.81 -7.87 4.65
N GLU A 46 7.66 -6.93 4.29
CA GLU A 46 7.53 -6.17 3.04
C GLU A 46 8.19 -6.97 1.91
N LEU A 47 7.39 -7.38 0.93
CA LEU A 47 7.76 -8.39 -0.06
C LEU A 47 8.67 -7.84 -1.17
N LEU A 48 8.57 -6.55 -1.53
CA LEU A 48 9.36 -5.97 -2.61
C LEU A 48 10.84 -5.83 -2.23
N LYS A 49 11.16 -5.50 -0.98
CA LYS A 49 12.54 -5.35 -0.49
C LYS A 49 13.30 -6.66 -0.41
N VAL A 50 12.61 -7.76 -0.11
CA VAL A 50 13.26 -9.05 0.16
C VAL A 50 13.41 -9.86 -1.14
N ASN A 51 12.37 -9.84 -1.98
CA ASN A 51 12.22 -10.80 -3.06
C ASN A 51 12.19 -10.21 -4.46
N ALA A 52 12.20 -8.87 -4.62
CA ALA A 52 12.03 -8.26 -5.94
C ALA A 52 13.24 -7.44 -6.42
N VAL A 53 13.41 -7.39 -7.73
CA VAL A 53 14.24 -6.42 -8.44
C VAL A 53 13.33 -5.42 -9.13
N VAL A 54 13.64 -4.13 -9.03
CA VAL A 54 12.84 -3.06 -9.63
C VAL A 54 13.47 -2.51 -10.90
N ASN A 55 12.66 -2.43 -11.95
CA ASN A 55 12.93 -1.69 -13.17
C ASN A 55 12.02 -0.47 -13.23
N THR A 56 12.60 0.71 -13.44
CA THR A 56 11.87 1.96 -13.42
C THR A 56 11.90 2.63 -14.79
N VAL A 57 10.77 3.14 -15.25
CA VAL A 57 10.65 3.84 -16.54
C VAL A 57 10.67 5.35 -16.33
N HIS A 58 11.75 6.01 -16.75
CA HIS A 58 11.93 7.46 -16.59
C HIS A 58 11.18 8.27 -17.66
N LEU A 59 10.66 9.43 -17.25
CA LEU A 59 10.06 10.41 -18.17
C LEU A 59 11.09 11.08 -19.11
N ASN A 60 12.33 11.28 -18.65
CA ASN A 60 13.40 11.86 -19.47
C ASN A 60 14.77 11.48 -18.89
N LYS A 61 15.65 10.86 -19.71
CA LYS A 61 17.01 10.43 -19.30
C LYS A 61 17.93 11.59 -18.88
N LYS A 62 17.64 12.84 -19.29
CA LYS A 62 18.46 14.03 -19.00
C LYS A 62 18.03 14.81 -17.74
N SER A 63 16.91 14.44 -17.12
CA SER A 63 16.39 15.14 -15.94
C SER A 63 17.07 14.62 -14.67
N VAL A 64 17.83 15.50 -14.00
CA VAL A 64 18.53 15.25 -12.72
C VAL A 64 17.60 14.74 -11.60
N LYS A 65 16.29 15.01 -11.71
CA LYS A 65 15.29 14.49 -10.78
C LYS A 65 14.74 13.16 -11.32
N ARG A 66 15.11 12.05 -10.66
CA ARG A 66 14.57 10.69 -10.90
C ARG A 66 13.04 10.70 -10.84
N ARG A 67 12.38 10.68 -11.99
CA ARG A 67 10.91 10.75 -12.12
C ARG A 67 10.43 9.64 -13.03
N TYR A 68 9.54 8.83 -12.49
CA TYR A 68 9.16 7.54 -13.06
C TYR A 68 7.66 7.51 -13.36
N LEU A 69 7.31 7.14 -14.59
CA LEU A 69 5.92 6.91 -14.97
C LEU A 69 5.49 5.47 -14.62
N GLY A 70 6.46 4.54 -14.56
CA GLY A 70 6.21 3.13 -14.28
C GLY A 70 7.29 2.51 -13.40
N TYR A 71 6.86 1.62 -12.52
CA TYR A 71 7.70 0.75 -11.70
C TYR A 71 7.29 -0.68 -11.98
N ASN A 72 8.24 -1.52 -12.37
CA ASN A 72 8.02 -2.93 -12.61
C ASN A 72 8.93 -3.70 -11.65
N TYR A 73 8.32 -4.47 -10.76
CA TYR A 73 8.98 -5.35 -9.82
C TYR A 73 8.89 -6.78 -10.34
N VAL A 74 10.03 -7.46 -10.41
CA VAL A 74 10.11 -8.88 -10.76
C VAL A 74 10.61 -9.65 -9.54
N PHE A 75 9.83 -10.61 -9.07
CA PHE A 75 10.20 -11.46 -7.94
C PHE A 75 11.16 -12.57 -8.38
N LYS A 76 12.07 -12.96 -7.48
CA LYS A 76 13.03 -14.06 -7.71
C LYS A 76 12.33 -15.41 -7.87
N GLU A 77 11.21 -15.57 -7.20
CA GLU A 77 10.34 -16.75 -7.24
C GLU A 77 8.88 -16.28 -7.12
N PRO A 78 7.89 -17.10 -7.54
CA PRO A 78 6.49 -16.76 -7.35
C PRO A 78 6.14 -16.56 -5.87
N ILE A 79 5.50 -15.44 -5.53
CA ILE A 79 5.06 -15.15 -4.17
C ILE A 79 3.56 -14.88 -4.09
N MET A 80 2.96 -15.19 -2.94
CA MET A 80 1.58 -14.81 -2.66
C MET A 80 1.54 -13.38 -2.13
N LEU A 81 0.61 -12.57 -2.65
CA LEU A 81 0.33 -11.24 -2.11
C LEU A 81 -1.12 -10.84 -2.33
N ASN A 82 -1.60 -9.90 -1.52
CA ASN A 82 -2.98 -9.44 -1.56
C ASN A 82 -3.13 -7.96 -1.15
N CYS A 83 -2.02 -7.25 -0.96
CA CYS A 83 -2.03 -5.85 -0.55
C CYS A 83 -0.83 -5.11 -1.11
N MET A 84 -1.09 -3.92 -1.66
CA MET A 84 -0.11 -2.95 -2.11
C MET A 84 -0.26 -1.64 -1.31
N VAL A 85 0.86 -1.02 -0.97
CA VAL A 85 0.92 0.30 -0.34
C VAL A 85 1.73 1.24 -1.21
N LEU A 86 1.19 2.43 -1.47
CA LEU A 86 1.78 3.47 -2.30
C LEU A 86 1.82 4.79 -1.52
N GLU A 87 2.91 5.53 -1.63
CA GLU A 87 3.07 6.84 -0.96
C GLU A 87 3.68 7.85 -1.93
N GLU A 88 3.07 9.02 -2.05
CA GLU A 88 3.66 10.21 -2.68
C GLU A 88 4.48 11.02 -1.67
N ASP A 89 5.47 11.76 -2.17
CA ASP A 89 6.01 12.88 -1.41
C ASP A 89 5.07 14.09 -1.57
N ILE A 90 4.22 14.32 -0.57
CA ILE A 90 3.21 15.38 -0.58
C ILE A 90 3.75 16.76 -0.12
N THR A 91 5.05 16.91 0.13
CA THR A 91 5.64 18.20 0.55
C THR A 91 5.41 19.31 -0.48
N SER A 92 5.31 18.94 -1.76
CA SER A 92 5.00 19.85 -2.87
C SER A 92 3.55 19.72 -3.37
N GLY A 93 2.67 19.15 -2.54
CA GLY A 93 1.29 18.82 -2.89
C GLY A 93 1.14 17.46 -3.57
N GLN A 94 -0.11 17.01 -3.70
CA GLN A 94 -0.45 15.75 -4.33
C GLN A 94 -0.46 15.88 -5.87
N ALA A 95 0.26 15.00 -6.56
CA ALA A 95 0.43 15.08 -8.01
C ALA A 95 -0.41 14.02 -8.75
N ILE A 96 -0.41 12.77 -8.28
CA ILE A 96 -1.05 11.64 -8.98
C ILE A 96 -2.58 11.78 -8.94
N SER A 97 -3.20 11.64 -10.11
CA SER A 97 -4.65 11.67 -10.30
C SER A 97 -5.22 10.35 -10.82
N SER A 98 -4.40 9.50 -11.46
CA SER A 98 -4.76 8.12 -11.80
C SER A 98 -3.53 7.23 -11.95
N LEU A 99 -3.69 5.96 -11.55
CA LEU A 99 -2.65 4.94 -11.57
C LEU A 99 -3.28 3.55 -11.76
N ILE A 100 -2.55 2.64 -12.40
CA ILE A 100 -2.93 1.23 -12.52
C ILE A 100 -1.87 0.37 -11.84
N ILE A 101 -2.33 -0.57 -11.00
CA ILE A 101 -1.53 -1.65 -10.44
C ILE A 101 -1.88 -2.93 -11.18
N THR A 102 -0.89 -3.59 -11.75
CA THR A 102 -1.04 -4.90 -12.40
C THR A 102 -0.22 -5.92 -11.63
N VAL A 103 -0.85 -7.04 -11.26
CA VAL A 103 -0.18 -8.19 -10.65
C VAL A 103 -0.25 -9.34 -11.64
N SER A 104 0.90 -9.91 -12.00
CA SER A 104 1.00 -10.94 -13.02
C SER A 104 1.75 -12.18 -12.52
N LEU A 105 1.36 -13.33 -13.05
CA LEU A 105 2.03 -14.61 -12.85
C LEU A 105 2.47 -15.12 -14.22
N HIS A 106 3.78 -15.26 -14.42
CA HIS A 106 4.41 -15.68 -15.68
C HIS A 106 3.90 -14.87 -16.89
N GLY A 107 3.71 -13.56 -16.72
CA GLY A 107 3.18 -12.66 -17.75
C GLY A 107 1.66 -12.63 -17.87
N GLU A 108 0.91 -13.55 -17.25
CA GLU A 108 -0.55 -13.52 -17.24
C GLU A 108 -1.07 -12.62 -16.12
N VAL A 109 -1.98 -11.69 -16.45
CA VAL A 109 -2.54 -10.75 -15.50
C VAL A 109 -3.50 -11.46 -14.55
N GLN A 110 -3.15 -11.49 -13.27
CA GLN A 110 -4.00 -12.01 -12.19
C GLN A 110 -4.91 -10.92 -11.63
N GLN A 111 -4.39 -9.69 -11.50
CA GLN A 111 -5.14 -8.53 -11.00
C GLN A 111 -4.76 -7.28 -11.80
N SER A 112 -5.76 -6.43 -12.07
CA SER A 112 -5.56 -5.10 -12.65
C SER A 112 -6.47 -4.12 -11.91
N ILE A 113 -5.85 -3.26 -11.09
CA ILE A 113 -6.56 -2.33 -10.21
C ILE A 113 -6.25 -0.90 -10.63
N ALA A 114 -7.28 -0.20 -11.11
CA ALA A 114 -7.22 1.23 -11.33
C ALA A 114 -7.55 1.99 -10.03
N ILE A 115 -6.71 2.95 -9.68
CA ILE A 115 -6.95 3.89 -8.59
C ILE A 115 -6.79 5.33 -9.09
N THR A 116 -7.38 6.28 -8.37
CA THR A 116 -7.28 7.71 -8.69
C THR A 116 -6.09 8.33 -7.95
N THR A 117 -6.28 8.68 -6.69
CA THR A 117 -5.31 9.41 -5.89
C THR A 117 -4.49 8.48 -5.00
N VAL A 118 -3.22 8.82 -4.78
CA VAL A 118 -2.33 8.14 -3.83
C VAL A 118 -2.20 8.97 -2.55
N GLY A 119 -1.68 10.19 -2.66
CA GLY A 119 -1.45 11.06 -1.50
C GLY A 119 -0.36 10.53 -0.57
N HIS A 120 -0.45 10.87 0.72
CA HIS A 120 0.56 10.47 1.71
C HIS A 120 0.65 8.95 1.87
N TRP A 121 -0.48 8.24 1.82
CA TRP A 121 -0.54 6.80 2.02
C TRP A 121 -1.78 6.21 1.33
N ARG A 122 -1.58 5.23 0.47
CA ARG A 122 -2.67 4.50 -0.20
C ARG A 122 -2.44 3.01 -0.11
N MET A 123 -3.39 2.33 0.52
CA MET A 123 -3.45 0.88 0.61
C MET A 123 -4.49 0.35 -0.37
N VAL A 124 -4.11 -0.69 -1.11
CA VAL A 124 -4.94 -1.35 -2.12
C VAL A 124 -4.88 -2.85 -1.87
N CYS A 125 -5.97 -3.40 -1.34
CA CYS A 125 -6.13 -4.83 -1.11
C CYS A 125 -6.91 -5.46 -2.27
N PHE A 126 -6.60 -6.72 -2.59
CA PHE A 126 -7.23 -7.50 -3.65
C PHE A 126 -7.20 -8.99 -3.27
N PRO A 127 -8.01 -9.87 -3.92
CA PRO A 127 -7.97 -11.29 -3.64
C PRO A 127 -6.56 -11.85 -3.71
N ASN A 128 -6.22 -12.75 -2.78
CA ASN A 128 -4.89 -13.32 -2.68
C ASN A 128 -4.52 -14.06 -3.97
N CYS A 129 -3.37 -13.73 -4.55
CA CYS A 129 -2.89 -14.32 -5.80
C CYS A 129 -1.38 -14.56 -5.76
N SER A 130 -0.94 -15.54 -6.54
CA SER A 130 0.48 -15.77 -6.81
C SER A 130 0.95 -14.79 -7.87
N ALA A 131 2.17 -14.26 -7.72
CA ALA A 131 2.74 -13.28 -8.63
C ALA A 131 4.25 -13.50 -8.84
N THR A 132 4.69 -13.29 -10.07
CA THR A 132 6.09 -13.12 -10.45
C THR A 132 6.41 -11.68 -10.79
N GLU A 133 5.41 -10.88 -11.18
CA GLU A 133 5.60 -9.47 -11.48
C GLU A 133 4.51 -8.59 -10.86
N VAL A 134 4.91 -7.38 -10.44
CA VAL A 134 4.00 -6.30 -10.08
C VAL A 134 4.41 -5.05 -10.84
N SER A 135 3.46 -4.47 -11.57
CA SER A 135 3.64 -3.20 -12.28
C SER A 135 2.77 -2.11 -11.70
N VAL A 136 3.34 -0.93 -11.50
CA VAL A 136 2.66 0.26 -11.00
C VAL A 136 2.90 1.36 -12.04
N VAL A 137 1.83 1.80 -12.71
CA VAL A 137 1.92 2.76 -13.82
C VAL A 137 1.03 3.96 -13.55
N VAL A 138 1.63 5.14 -13.43
CA VAL A 138 0.92 6.42 -13.33
C VAL A 138 0.34 6.75 -14.70
N THR A 139 -0.99 6.85 -14.79
CA THR A 139 -1.71 7.14 -16.04
C THR A 139 -2.16 8.59 -16.14
N GLY A 140 -2.13 9.33 -15.02
CA GLY A 140 -2.50 10.74 -14.98
C GLY A 140 -1.94 11.44 -13.74
N ALA A 141 -1.49 12.67 -13.93
CA ALA A 141 -0.99 13.52 -12.85
C ALA A 141 -1.19 15.00 -13.17
N LYS A 142 -1.42 15.81 -12.13
CA LYS A 142 -1.58 17.27 -12.20
C LYS A 142 -0.25 18.01 -12.29
N ASN A 143 0.83 17.36 -11.85
CA ASN A 143 2.21 17.83 -11.85
C ASN A 143 3.14 16.62 -12.02
N LEU A 144 4.46 16.79 -11.98
CA LEU A 144 5.39 15.67 -12.11
C LEU A 144 5.21 14.66 -10.97
N PRO A 145 4.77 13.41 -11.26
CA PRO A 145 4.48 12.43 -10.24
C PRO A 145 5.77 11.81 -9.69
N TYR A 146 5.75 11.50 -8.40
CA TYR A 146 6.81 10.76 -7.73
C TYR A 146 6.21 9.89 -6.61
N LEU A 147 6.48 8.59 -6.67
CA LEU A 147 6.16 7.66 -5.60
C LEU A 147 7.42 7.53 -4.73
N LYS A 148 7.31 7.99 -3.49
CA LYS A 148 8.35 7.90 -2.47
C LYS A 148 8.52 6.46 -2.00
N ASN A 149 7.42 5.73 -1.86
CA ASN A 149 7.41 4.35 -1.40
C ASN A 149 6.38 3.52 -2.18
N ILE A 150 6.76 2.28 -2.48
CA ILE A 150 5.88 1.24 -3.00
C ILE A 150 6.23 0.00 -2.19
N ALA A 151 5.22 -0.65 -1.63
CA ALA A 151 5.37 -1.85 -0.82
C ALA A 151 4.29 -2.88 -1.13
N ALA A 152 4.63 -4.16 -0.98
CA ALA A 152 3.70 -5.27 -1.14
C ALA A 152 3.69 -6.15 0.12
N TYR A 153 2.51 -6.66 0.47
CA TYR A 153 2.30 -7.49 1.65
C TYR A 153 1.37 -8.67 1.34
N GLN A 154 1.56 -9.74 2.11
CA GLN A 154 0.62 -10.84 2.22
C GLN A 154 -0.11 -10.73 3.55
N ILE A 155 -1.27 -10.09 3.54
CA ILE A 155 -2.15 -9.99 4.68
C ILE A 155 -2.73 -11.39 4.96
N PRO A 156 -2.65 -11.89 6.20
CA PRO A 156 -3.25 -13.16 6.59
C PRO A 156 -4.76 -13.22 6.32
N ASP A 157 -5.27 -14.40 5.94
CA ASP A 157 -6.69 -14.59 5.60
C ASP A 157 -7.63 -14.28 6.78
N ASP A 158 -7.19 -14.51 8.02
CA ASP A 158 -7.95 -14.17 9.23
C ASP A 158 -8.08 -12.65 9.44
N LEU A 159 -7.18 -11.85 8.84
CA LEU A 159 -7.20 -10.40 8.92
C LEU A 159 -7.81 -9.72 7.69
N PHE A 160 -7.83 -10.41 6.55
CA PHE A 160 -8.25 -9.86 5.27
C PHE A 160 -9.68 -9.26 5.27
N PRO A 161 -10.69 -9.86 5.93
CA PRO A 161 -12.04 -9.27 6.02
C PRO A 161 -12.08 -7.87 6.64
N PHE A 162 -11.11 -7.53 7.49
CA PHE A 162 -11.03 -6.21 8.14
C PHE A 162 -10.35 -5.14 7.25
N MET A 163 -9.80 -5.55 6.11
CA MET A 163 -8.98 -4.73 5.22
C MET A 163 -9.73 -4.26 3.96
N LEU A 164 -11.00 -4.65 3.76
CA LEU A 164 -11.87 -4.25 2.65
C LEU A 164 -12.82 -3.07 2.99
#